data_AF-A0A9D5BC23-F1
#
_entry.id   AF-A0A9D5BC23-F1
#
_cell.length_a   1.000
_cell.length_b   1.000
_cell.length_c   1.000
_cell.angle_alpha   90.00
_cell.angle_beta   90.00
_cell.angle_gamma   90.00
#
_symmetry.space_group_name_H-M   'P 1'
#
loop_
_entity.id
_entity.type
_entity.pdbx_description
1 polymer ?
#
loop_
_entity_poly.entity_id
_entity_poly.type
_entity_poly.pdbx_seq_one_letter_code
_entity_poly.pdbx_strand_id
1 'polypeptide(L)'
;MQGSFAARSVDSQLSGGSLRTCSVKETLENQPPVLRIDECLSPASIDSVVIAERDSKNGKYASVSPINSVDCLEADQLMQDIHSGVHESDFNCTPYVPVYIKLPAGIINKFCQLMDPEGIRQELIHIKSLNIDGVVVDCWWGIVEGWNPQKYVWSGYRELFNIIREFKLNLQVVMAFHECGGNDSSDALISLPQWVLDIGKDNQDIFFTDREGQRNTECLSWGIDKERVLKGRTGIEVYFDMMRSFRTEFDDLFTEGLIYAVEVGLGASGELKYPSFSERMGWRYPGIVL
;
A
#
# COMPACT_ATOMS: atom_id res chain seq x y z
N MET A 1 5.72 71.52 -0.24
CA MET A 1 4.69 71.63 0.82
C MET A 1 5.19 70.89 2.04
N GLN A 2 4.96 71.50 3.22
CA GLN A 2 5.16 71.08 4.63
C GLN A 2 5.49 69.60 4.89
N GLY A 3 6.33 69.20 5.85
CA GLY A 3 6.58 69.79 7.17
C GLY A 3 6.55 68.64 8.19
N SER A 4 7.64 68.50 8.93
CA SER A 4 8.00 67.47 9.93
C SER A 4 7.10 67.37 11.16
N PHE A 5 7.05 66.19 11.81
CA PHE A 5 7.06 66.04 13.28
C PHE A 5 7.60 64.66 13.72
N ALA A 6 8.33 64.66 14.83
CA ALA A 6 8.88 63.50 15.54
C ALA A 6 8.30 63.43 16.97
N ALA A 7 8.20 62.23 17.55
CA ALA A 7 8.25 62.03 19.01
C ALA A 7 8.52 60.54 19.37
N ARG A 8 9.38 60.34 20.37
CA ARG A 8 9.74 59.07 21.04
C ARG A 8 8.67 58.64 22.05
N SER A 9 8.66 57.36 22.44
CA SER A 9 8.40 56.97 23.83
C SER A 9 9.07 55.62 24.19
N VAL A 10 9.67 55.60 25.38
CA VAL A 10 10.20 54.46 26.15
C VAL A 10 9.32 54.40 27.40
N ASP A 11 8.95 53.21 27.88
CA ASP A 11 9.02 52.86 29.31
C ASP A 11 8.49 51.45 29.63
N SER A 12 9.23 50.79 30.51
CA SER A 12 8.93 49.54 31.22
C SER A 12 8.80 49.85 32.70
N GLN A 13 7.85 49.25 33.44
CA GLN A 13 8.05 48.88 34.86
C GLN A 13 6.92 47.98 35.43
N LEU A 14 7.36 47.13 36.37
CA LEU A 14 6.65 46.13 37.18
C LEU A 14 5.99 46.73 38.44
N SER A 15 5.02 46.01 39.03
CA SER A 15 4.77 45.76 40.48
C SER A 15 3.30 45.32 40.65
N GLY A 16 2.84 44.38 41.50
CA GLY A 16 3.37 43.77 42.71
C GLY A 16 2.40 44.02 43.90
N GLY A 17 1.73 42.97 44.42
CA GLY A 17 0.95 42.94 45.68
C GLY A 17 -0.51 42.44 45.52
N SER A 18 -1.19 41.76 46.44
CA SER A 18 -0.87 41.13 47.74
C SER A 18 -2.12 40.34 48.24
N LEU A 19 -1.91 39.08 48.67
CA LEU A 19 -2.55 38.30 49.77
C LEU A 19 -4.09 38.30 50.02
N ARG A 20 -4.73 37.10 50.10
CA ARG A 20 -5.04 36.36 51.37
C ARG A 20 -6.05 35.17 51.22
N THR A 21 -5.65 34.03 51.83
CA THR A 21 -6.41 32.95 52.58
C THR A 21 -7.49 32.08 51.89
N CYS A 22 -7.34 30.75 51.75
CA CYS A 22 -7.37 29.61 52.71
C CYS A 22 -8.79 29.14 53.16
N SER A 23 -9.20 27.92 52.78
CA SER A 23 -9.49 26.80 53.72
C SER A 23 -9.83 25.49 52.97
N VAL A 24 -9.59 24.36 53.64
CA VAL A 24 -9.64 22.96 53.17
C VAL A 24 -10.58 22.15 54.09
N LYS A 25 -11.14 21.03 53.57
CA LYS A 25 -11.72 19.82 54.24
C LYS A 25 -13.17 19.92 54.76
N GLU A 26 -14.05 18.90 54.81
CA GLU A 26 -14.05 17.41 54.82
C GLU A 26 -15.48 16.90 54.40
N THR A 27 -15.64 15.85 53.56
CA THR A 27 -16.04 14.44 53.84
C THR A 27 -17.55 14.12 53.95
N LEU A 28 -18.02 13.15 53.14
CA LEU A 28 -18.63 11.86 53.53
C LEU A 28 -19.79 11.36 52.61
N GLU A 29 -19.58 10.15 52.09
CA GLU A 29 -20.48 9.05 51.67
C GLU A 29 -21.94 9.28 51.22
N ASN A 30 -22.30 8.65 50.08
CA ASN A 30 -23.26 7.53 50.06
C ASN A 30 -23.41 6.89 48.64
N GLN A 31 -23.46 5.55 48.62
CA GLN A 31 -23.75 4.60 47.53
C GLN A 31 -24.66 3.49 48.13
N PRO A 32 -25.25 2.51 47.38
CA PRO A 32 -25.69 2.36 45.97
C PRO A 32 -27.17 1.80 45.91
N PRO A 33 -27.72 0.96 44.97
CA PRO A 33 -27.17 -0.29 44.35
C PRO A 33 -27.47 -0.61 42.84
N VAL A 34 -26.50 -1.31 42.21
CA VAL A 34 -26.56 -2.57 41.39
C VAL A 34 -27.54 -2.75 40.20
N LEU A 35 -26.99 -3.11 39.01
CA LEU A 35 -27.32 -4.33 38.25
C LEU A 35 -26.19 -4.72 37.27
N ARG A 36 -25.87 -6.03 37.27
CA ARG A 36 -24.82 -6.74 36.51
C ARG A 36 -25.32 -7.20 35.14
N ILE A 37 -24.44 -7.31 34.14
CA ILE A 37 -24.33 -8.45 33.20
C ILE A 37 -22.85 -8.67 32.84
N ASP A 38 -22.47 -9.94 32.82
CA ASP A 38 -21.15 -10.57 32.66
C ASP A 38 -20.83 -10.91 31.20
N GLU A 39 -19.56 -11.28 30.98
CA GLU A 39 -19.05 -12.24 29.96
C GLU A 39 -19.07 -11.82 28.47
N CYS A 40 -18.04 -12.02 27.62
CA CYS A 40 -17.05 -13.09 27.56
C CYS A 40 -15.82 -12.70 26.69
N LEU A 41 -14.63 -12.97 27.23
CA LEU A 41 -13.51 -13.73 26.64
C LEU A 41 -12.97 -13.36 25.24
N SER A 42 -11.74 -12.84 25.25
CA SER A 42 -10.76 -12.98 24.18
C SER A 42 -10.26 -14.43 24.05
N PRO A 43 -10.02 -14.91 22.82
CA PRO A 43 -8.89 -15.80 22.55
C PRO A 43 -8.15 -15.35 21.28
N ALA A 44 -6.91 -15.69 20.96
CA ALA A 44 -5.76 -16.18 21.70
C ALA A 44 -4.56 -15.85 20.79
N SER A 45 -3.41 -15.58 21.41
CA SER A 45 -2.11 -15.36 20.77
C SER A 45 -1.72 -16.55 19.89
N ILE A 46 -1.22 -16.29 18.68
CA ILE A 46 -0.59 -17.32 17.84
C ILE A 46 0.87 -17.48 18.28
N ASP A 47 1.14 -18.54 19.04
CA ASP A 47 2.50 -18.94 19.41
C ASP A 47 3.26 -19.51 18.20
N SER A 48 4.50 -19.07 18.10
CA SER A 48 5.50 -19.47 17.10
C SER A 48 6.00 -20.89 17.35
N VAL A 49 5.77 -21.79 16.38
CA VAL A 49 6.39 -23.11 16.38
C VAL A 49 7.79 -23.00 15.78
N VAL A 50 8.80 -23.17 16.62
CA VAL A 50 10.21 -23.32 16.26
C VAL A 50 10.43 -24.75 15.75
N ILE A 51 10.81 -24.91 14.48
CA ILE A 51 11.29 -26.20 13.95
C ILE A 51 12.78 -26.30 14.27
N ALA A 52 13.12 -27.21 15.19
CA ALA A 52 14.49 -27.60 15.47
C ALA A 52 15.03 -28.52 14.37
N GLU A 53 16.27 -28.28 13.95
CA GLU A 53 17.04 -29.12 13.04
C GLU A 53 17.19 -30.54 13.60
N ARG A 54 17.04 -31.56 12.74
CA ARG A 54 17.32 -32.97 13.07
C ARG A 54 18.63 -33.42 12.46
N ASP A 55 19.56 -33.75 13.34
CA ASP A 55 20.76 -34.53 13.07
C ASP A 55 20.42 -35.94 12.55
N SER A 56 21.19 -36.36 11.54
CA SER A 56 21.12 -37.68 10.92
C SER A 56 21.87 -38.73 11.74
N LYS A 57 21.21 -39.79 12.21
CA LYS A 57 21.87 -41.07 12.52
C LYS A 57 20.94 -42.29 12.43
N ASN A 58 21.54 -43.31 11.84
CA ASN A 58 21.06 -44.59 11.32
C ASN A 58 20.40 -45.54 12.35
N GLY A 59 19.38 -46.30 11.95
CA GLY A 59 18.82 -47.41 12.73
C GLY A 59 17.63 -48.13 12.07
N LYS A 60 17.87 -49.30 11.49
CA LYS A 60 16.86 -50.25 10.95
C LYS A 60 15.97 -50.80 12.08
N TYR A 61 14.65 -50.96 11.88
CA TYR A 61 13.89 -52.20 12.12
C TYR A 61 12.43 -52.11 11.59
N ALA A 62 12.04 -53.18 10.90
CA ALA A 62 10.74 -53.80 10.59
C ALA A 62 9.40 -53.00 10.52
N SER A 63 8.78 -53.19 9.35
CA SER A 63 7.37 -53.06 8.94
C SER A 63 6.31 -53.50 9.96
N VAL A 64 5.27 -52.67 10.16
CA VAL A 64 3.83 -53.02 10.12
C VAL A 64 3.03 -51.77 9.71
N SER A 65 2.10 -51.90 8.75
CA SER A 65 0.94 -51.01 8.49
C SER A 65 -0.30 -51.94 8.41
N PRO A 66 -1.58 -51.49 8.45
CA PRO A 66 -2.07 -50.14 8.10
C PRO A 66 -3.25 -49.61 8.95
N ILE A 67 -3.68 -48.37 8.68
CA ILE A 67 -5.08 -47.93 8.37
C ILE A 67 -5.33 -46.45 8.75
N ASN A 68 -5.84 -45.71 7.75
CA ASN A 68 -6.54 -44.41 7.74
C ASN A 68 -5.76 -43.10 7.99
N SER A 69 -5.41 -42.43 6.88
CA SER A 69 -5.60 -40.98 6.77
C SER A 69 -6.17 -40.65 5.41
N VAL A 70 -7.26 -39.88 5.44
CA VAL A 70 -8.06 -39.37 4.34
C VAL A 70 -7.41 -38.07 3.83
N ASP A 71 -7.62 -37.77 2.54
CA ASP A 71 -7.34 -36.54 1.79
C ASP A 71 -5.88 -36.15 1.48
N CYS A 72 -5.38 -36.71 0.36
CA CYS A 72 -4.31 -36.13 -0.46
C CYS A 72 -4.62 -36.23 -1.97
N LEU A 73 -5.91 -36.28 -2.36
CA LEU A 73 -6.32 -36.51 -3.76
C LEU A 73 -6.79 -35.25 -4.51
N GLU A 74 -6.71 -34.07 -3.91
CA GLU A 74 -7.30 -32.86 -4.49
C GLU A 74 -6.38 -32.15 -5.51
N ALA A 75 -5.06 -32.36 -5.45
CA ALA A 75 -4.12 -31.69 -6.35
C ALA A 75 -4.07 -32.32 -7.76
N ASP A 76 -4.22 -33.65 -7.86
CA ASP A 76 -4.16 -34.36 -9.14
C ASP A 76 -5.47 -34.28 -9.92
N GLN A 77 -6.61 -34.16 -9.22
CA GLN A 77 -7.92 -33.97 -9.84
C GLN A 77 -8.03 -32.58 -10.50
N LEU A 78 -7.45 -31.54 -9.87
CA LEU A 78 -7.44 -30.18 -10.41
C LEU A 78 -6.61 -30.04 -11.71
N MET A 79 -5.61 -30.90 -11.90
CA MET A 79 -4.79 -30.94 -13.12
C MET A 79 -5.48 -31.66 -14.29
N GLN A 80 -6.45 -32.55 -14.03
CA GLN A 80 -7.17 -33.29 -15.08
C GLN A 80 -8.34 -32.49 -15.68
N ASP A 81 -8.97 -31.60 -14.90
CA ASP A 81 -10.06 -30.75 -15.40
C ASP A 81 -9.58 -29.66 -16.38
N ILE A 82 -8.28 -29.37 -16.41
CA ILE A 82 -7.67 -28.45 -17.38
C ILE A 82 -7.47 -29.14 -18.76
N HIS A 83 -7.49 -30.47 -18.84
CA HIS A 83 -7.13 -31.22 -20.06
C HIS A 83 -8.32 -31.90 -20.78
N SER A 84 -9.55 -31.70 -20.34
CA SER A 84 -10.74 -32.36 -20.93
C SER A 84 -11.45 -31.57 -22.03
N GLY A 85 -10.83 -30.50 -22.53
CA GLY A 85 -11.28 -29.72 -23.68
C GLY A 85 -10.37 -29.91 -24.89
N VAL A 86 -10.20 -31.15 -25.37
CA VAL A 86 -9.50 -31.41 -26.64
C VAL A 86 -10.39 -30.94 -27.78
N HIS A 87 -10.32 -29.63 -28.06
CA HIS A 87 -10.70 -29.09 -29.35
C HIS A 87 -9.68 -29.61 -30.35
N GLU A 88 -10.15 -30.19 -31.47
CA GLU A 88 -9.29 -30.55 -32.60
C GLU A 88 -8.37 -29.36 -32.91
N SER A 89 -7.07 -29.60 -32.80
CA SER A 89 -6.03 -28.59 -32.93
C SER A 89 -5.88 -28.20 -34.40
N ASP A 90 -6.66 -27.22 -34.84
CA ASP A 90 -6.35 -26.44 -36.02
C ASP A 90 -5.09 -25.61 -35.73
N PHE A 91 -3.93 -26.10 -36.15
CA PHE A 91 -2.62 -25.42 -36.07
C PHE A 91 -2.50 -24.17 -36.98
N ASN A 92 -3.62 -23.56 -37.39
CA ASN A 92 -3.67 -22.41 -38.30
C ASN A 92 -3.96 -21.07 -37.62
N CYS A 93 -4.09 -21.02 -36.29
CA CYS A 93 -4.33 -19.78 -35.56
C CYS A 93 -3.26 -19.60 -34.47
N THR A 94 -2.42 -18.56 -34.58
CA THR A 94 -1.63 -18.11 -33.44
C THR A 94 -2.61 -17.73 -32.32
N PRO A 95 -2.42 -18.18 -31.07
CA PRO A 95 -3.31 -17.82 -29.98
C PRO A 95 -3.37 -16.31 -29.84
N TYR A 96 -4.57 -15.77 -29.60
CA TYR A 96 -4.78 -14.36 -29.39
C TYR A 96 -3.99 -13.88 -28.16
N VAL A 97 -3.27 -12.76 -28.30
CA VAL A 97 -2.53 -12.13 -27.21
C VAL A 97 -3.22 -10.80 -26.89
N PRO A 98 -3.78 -10.63 -25.67
CA PRO A 98 -4.49 -9.42 -25.33
C PRO A 98 -3.51 -8.25 -25.15
N VAL A 99 -3.94 -7.07 -25.54
CA VAL A 99 -3.18 -5.81 -25.49
C VAL A 99 -3.85 -4.86 -24.52
N TYR A 100 -3.05 -4.32 -23.59
CA TYR A 100 -3.50 -3.36 -22.59
C TYR A 100 -2.73 -2.05 -22.74
N ILE A 101 -3.38 -0.93 -22.43
CA ILE A 101 -2.75 0.39 -22.41
C ILE A 101 -2.66 0.91 -20.99
N LYS A 102 -1.46 1.31 -20.57
CA LYS A 102 -1.24 1.95 -19.26
C LYS A 102 -1.70 3.41 -19.31
N LEU A 103 -2.58 3.78 -18.38
CA LEU A 103 -3.04 5.16 -18.26
C LEU A 103 -1.99 6.03 -17.53
N PRO A 104 -1.91 7.33 -17.83
CA PRO A 104 -0.99 8.26 -17.16
C PRO A 104 -1.13 8.28 -15.63
N ALA A 105 0.00 8.33 -14.93
CA ALA A 105 0.03 8.34 -13.46
C ALA A 105 -0.69 9.56 -12.83
N GLY A 106 -0.72 10.69 -13.53
CA GLY A 106 -1.29 11.96 -13.06
C GLY A 106 -2.82 12.09 -13.15
N ILE A 107 -3.53 11.02 -13.52
CA ILE A 107 -5.00 11.03 -13.63
C ILE A 107 -5.69 11.25 -12.28
N ILE A 108 -5.09 10.78 -11.19
CA ILE A 108 -5.59 11.00 -9.83
C ILE A 108 -4.66 11.98 -9.13
N ASN A 109 -5.21 13.06 -8.56
CA ASN A 109 -4.40 14.02 -7.81
C ASN A 109 -4.10 13.53 -6.38
N LYS A 110 -3.23 14.25 -5.67
CA LYS A 110 -2.83 13.94 -4.27
C LYS A 110 -3.97 13.94 -3.23
N PHE A 111 -5.15 14.40 -3.60
CA PHE A 111 -6.35 14.39 -2.76
C PHE A 111 -7.30 13.25 -3.14
N CYS A 112 -6.84 12.29 -3.95
CA CYS A 112 -7.63 11.19 -4.49
C CYS A 112 -8.88 11.66 -5.27
N GLN A 113 -8.71 12.70 -6.09
CA GLN A 113 -9.74 13.19 -7.01
C GLN A 113 -9.33 12.92 -8.45
N LEU A 114 -10.31 12.53 -9.26
CA LEU A 114 -10.12 12.32 -10.69
C LEU A 114 -9.92 13.65 -11.42
N MET A 115 -8.83 13.75 -12.17
CA MET A 115 -8.50 14.90 -13.00
C MET A 115 -9.10 14.71 -14.39
N ASP A 116 -9.71 15.76 -14.93
CA ASP A 116 -10.30 15.80 -16.28
C ASP A 116 -11.08 14.52 -16.70
N PRO A 117 -12.19 14.19 -16.01
CA PRO A 117 -12.97 13.00 -16.35
C PRO A 117 -13.45 12.96 -17.81
N GLU A 118 -13.73 14.13 -18.40
CA GLU A 118 -14.18 14.22 -19.80
C GLU A 118 -13.03 13.95 -20.78
N GLY A 119 -11.84 14.51 -20.53
CA GLY A 119 -10.65 14.17 -21.33
C GLY A 119 -10.36 12.67 -21.34
N ILE A 120 -10.45 12.02 -20.17
CA ILE A 120 -10.27 10.56 -20.04
C ILE A 120 -11.33 9.80 -20.84
N ARG A 121 -12.59 10.23 -20.80
CA ARG A 121 -13.65 9.62 -21.63
C ARG A 121 -13.31 9.71 -23.11
N GLN A 122 -12.82 10.86 -23.57
CA GLN A 122 -12.39 11.03 -24.97
C GLN A 122 -11.22 10.10 -25.31
N GLU A 123 -10.22 9.96 -24.44
CA GLU A 123 -9.11 9.01 -24.64
C GLU A 123 -9.60 7.57 -24.72
N LEU A 124 -10.50 7.15 -23.82
CA LEU A 124 -11.06 5.79 -23.80
C LEU A 124 -11.89 5.48 -25.05
N ILE A 125 -12.58 6.47 -25.64
CA ILE A 125 -13.24 6.31 -26.95
C ILE A 125 -12.22 5.93 -28.02
N HIS A 126 -11.07 6.63 -28.06
CA HIS A 126 -10.02 6.34 -29.04
C HIS A 126 -9.39 4.97 -28.78
N ILE A 127 -9.03 4.65 -27.53
CA ILE A 127 -8.46 3.36 -27.14
C ILE A 127 -9.38 2.21 -27.57
N LYS A 128 -10.68 2.36 -27.32
CA LYS A 128 -11.67 1.35 -27.71
C LYS A 128 -11.80 1.20 -29.22
N SER A 129 -11.65 2.29 -29.99
CA SER A 129 -11.65 2.23 -31.47
C SER A 129 -10.47 1.44 -32.06
N LEU A 130 -9.41 1.24 -31.28
CA LEU A 130 -8.21 0.48 -31.66
C LEU A 130 -8.29 -1.02 -31.33
N ASN A 131 -9.45 -1.51 -30.85
CA ASN A 131 -9.67 -2.90 -30.43
C ASN A 131 -8.71 -3.37 -29.33
N ILE A 132 -8.41 -2.49 -28.38
CA ILE A 132 -7.63 -2.79 -27.17
C ILE A 132 -8.51 -3.54 -26.17
N ASP A 133 -7.95 -4.53 -25.47
CA ASP A 133 -8.67 -5.38 -24.52
C ASP A 133 -8.95 -4.71 -23.18
N GLY A 134 -8.04 -3.85 -22.75
CA GLY A 134 -8.13 -3.25 -21.43
C GLY A 134 -7.12 -2.15 -21.16
N VAL A 135 -7.16 -1.67 -19.93
CA VAL A 135 -6.27 -0.61 -19.43
C VAL A 135 -5.57 -1.03 -18.15
N VAL A 136 -4.38 -0.49 -17.94
CA VAL A 136 -3.60 -0.66 -16.71
C VAL A 136 -3.64 0.65 -15.93
N VAL A 137 -3.97 0.59 -14.64
CA VAL A 137 -4.04 1.77 -13.75
C VAL A 137 -3.21 1.53 -12.49
N ASP A 138 -2.33 2.49 -12.17
CA ASP A 138 -1.59 2.48 -10.91
C ASP A 138 -2.44 3.05 -9.77
N CYS A 139 -2.67 2.24 -8.74
CA CYS A 139 -3.20 2.65 -7.45
C CYS A 139 -2.05 3.04 -6.52
N TRP A 140 -1.75 4.33 -6.45
CA TRP A 140 -0.62 4.88 -5.72
C TRP A 140 -0.86 4.91 -4.22
N TRP A 141 0.00 4.24 -3.47
CA TRP A 141 -0.04 4.21 -2.01
C TRP A 141 0.00 5.63 -1.41
N GLY A 142 0.86 6.49 -1.95
CA GLY A 142 0.98 7.89 -1.55
C GLY A 142 -0.27 8.74 -1.74
N ILE A 143 -1.20 8.32 -2.59
CA ILE A 143 -2.50 8.98 -2.78
C ILE A 143 -3.53 8.38 -1.85
N VAL A 144 -3.67 7.05 -1.85
CA VAL A 144 -4.80 6.38 -1.18
C VAL A 144 -4.67 6.41 0.34
N GLU A 145 -3.45 6.31 0.90
CA GLU A 145 -3.18 6.37 2.35
C GLU A 145 -2.27 7.57 2.68
N GLY A 146 -2.35 8.65 1.89
CA GLY A 146 -1.33 9.71 1.88
C GLY A 146 -1.13 10.45 3.20
N TRP A 147 -2.21 10.75 3.93
CA TRP A 147 -2.16 11.65 5.10
C TRP A 147 -2.06 10.94 6.43
N ASN A 148 -2.81 9.85 6.60
CA ASN A 148 -2.94 9.17 7.88
C ASN A 148 -2.91 7.65 7.70
N PRO A 149 -2.22 6.92 8.59
CA PRO A 149 -2.20 5.47 8.53
C PRO A 149 -3.62 4.91 8.66
N GLN A 150 -3.93 3.89 7.86
CA GLN A 150 -5.21 3.18 7.80
C GLN A 150 -6.42 4.06 7.46
N LYS A 151 -6.19 5.23 6.85
CA LYS A 151 -7.25 6.10 6.31
C LYS A 151 -7.16 6.10 4.80
N TYR A 152 -7.80 5.10 4.21
CA TYR A 152 -7.82 4.88 2.77
C TYR A 152 -8.90 5.72 2.09
N VAL A 153 -8.53 6.44 1.04
CA VAL A 153 -9.44 7.17 0.17
C VAL A 153 -9.35 6.59 -1.23
N TRP A 154 -10.50 6.17 -1.77
CA TRP A 154 -10.59 5.51 -3.08
C TRP A 154 -11.53 6.24 -4.06
N SER A 155 -12.08 7.39 -3.67
CA SER A 155 -13.14 8.10 -4.43
C SER A 155 -12.77 8.37 -5.89
N GLY A 156 -11.58 8.91 -6.15
CA GLY A 156 -11.10 9.19 -7.51
C GLY A 156 -10.88 7.91 -8.33
N TYR A 157 -10.35 6.85 -7.71
CA TYR A 157 -10.20 5.55 -8.37
C TYR A 157 -11.55 4.91 -8.69
N ARG A 158 -12.53 5.01 -7.78
CA ARG A 158 -13.89 4.54 -8.01
C ARG A 158 -14.58 5.27 -9.14
N GLU A 159 -14.42 6.59 -9.23
CA GLU A 159 -14.92 7.36 -10.35
C GLU A 159 -14.27 6.91 -11.67
N LEU A 160 -12.95 6.79 -11.71
CA LEU A 160 -12.20 6.31 -12.88
C LEU A 160 -12.64 4.91 -13.33
N PHE A 161 -12.74 3.97 -12.39
CA PHE A 161 -13.11 2.59 -12.70
C PHE A 161 -14.56 2.49 -13.19
N ASN A 162 -15.46 3.35 -12.68
CA ASN A 162 -16.81 3.45 -13.21
C ASN A 162 -16.81 3.94 -14.67
N ILE A 163 -15.98 4.91 -15.02
CA ILE A 163 -15.83 5.35 -16.41
C ILE A 163 -15.31 4.19 -17.27
N ILE A 164 -14.23 3.52 -16.86
CA ILE A 164 -13.65 2.37 -17.60
C ILE A 164 -14.71 1.26 -17.79
N ARG A 165 -15.52 1.00 -16.77
CA ARG A 165 -16.63 0.04 -16.81
C ARG A 165 -17.67 0.39 -17.88
N GLU A 166 -18.03 1.66 -18.04
CA GLU A 166 -18.97 2.10 -19.10
C GLU A 166 -18.42 1.76 -20.50
N PHE A 167 -17.10 1.84 -20.68
CA PHE A 167 -16.42 1.45 -21.90
C PHE A 167 -16.17 -0.05 -22.04
N LYS A 168 -16.57 -0.89 -21.06
CA LYS A 168 -16.42 -2.36 -21.11
C LYS A 168 -14.99 -2.80 -21.46
N LEU A 169 -14.01 -2.09 -20.93
CA LEU A 169 -12.59 -2.43 -21.04
C LEU A 169 -12.18 -3.21 -19.80
N ASN A 170 -11.36 -4.24 -19.96
CA ASN A 170 -10.79 -4.96 -18.83
C ASN A 170 -9.86 -4.04 -18.04
N LEU A 171 -9.81 -4.21 -16.72
CA LEU A 171 -8.97 -3.40 -15.84
C LEU A 171 -7.89 -4.27 -15.18
N GLN A 172 -6.63 -3.90 -15.41
CA GLN A 172 -5.51 -4.37 -14.61
C GLN A 172 -5.11 -3.26 -13.62
N VAL A 173 -5.01 -3.60 -12.35
CA VAL A 173 -4.62 -2.65 -11.29
C VAL A 173 -3.22 -2.96 -10.80
N VAL A 174 -2.39 -1.93 -10.65
CA VAL A 174 -1.08 -2.02 -10.02
C VAL A 174 -1.16 -1.43 -8.62
N MET A 175 -0.83 -2.20 -7.58
CA MET A 175 -0.65 -1.69 -6.23
C MET A 175 0.73 -1.03 -6.14
N ALA A 176 0.78 0.28 -6.35
CA ALA A 176 2.02 1.03 -6.44
C ALA A 176 2.49 1.50 -5.06
N PHE A 177 3.31 0.68 -4.40
CA PHE A 177 3.96 0.96 -3.11
C PHE A 177 5.29 1.73 -3.24
N HIS A 178 5.45 2.47 -4.33
CA HIS A 178 6.65 3.22 -4.66
C HIS A 178 6.31 4.66 -5.09
N GLU A 179 7.32 5.52 -5.14
CA GLU A 179 7.22 6.89 -5.65
C GLU A 179 7.11 6.89 -7.19
N CYS A 180 6.22 7.72 -7.73
CA CYS A 180 6.16 8.07 -9.15
C CYS A 180 6.97 9.33 -9.42
N GLY A 181 7.78 9.32 -10.48
CA GLY A 181 8.48 10.49 -10.97
C GLY A 181 9.79 10.72 -10.24
N GLY A 182 10.86 10.99 -10.99
CA GLY A 182 12.20 11.19 -10.42
C GLY A 182 13.33 11.46 -11.38
N ASN A 183 13.04 11.41 -12.66
CA ASN A 183 13.87 11.89 -13.74
C ASN A 183 13.06 12.92 -14.52
N ASP A 184 13.55 14.16 -14.64
CA ASP A 184 13.33 15.25 -15.62
C ASP A 184 12.13 15.21 -16.61
N SER A 185 11.06 14.52 -16.27
CA SER A 185 9.88 14.27 -17.09
C SER A 185 8.71 15.05 -16.52
N SER A 186 7.80 15.48 -17.39
CA SER A 186 6.56 16.19 -17.07
C SER A 186 5.55 15.36 -16.27
N ASP A 187 5.93 14.16 -15.81
CA ASP A 187 5.06 13.25 -15.11
C ASP A 187 4.76 13.73 -13.69
N ALA A 188 3.56 13.37 -13.22
CA ALA A 188 3.13 13.70 -11.87
C ALA A 188 4.09 13.08 -10.85
N LEU A 189 4.68 13.93 -10.01
CA LEU A 189 5.46 13.51 -8.86
C LEU A 189 4.52 13.01 -7.77
N ILE A 190 4.53 11.72 -7.49
CA ILE A 190 3.70 11.07 -6.47
C ILE A 190 4.63 10.40 -5.46
N SER A 191 4.85 11.02 -4.32
CA SER A 191 5.70 10.46 -3.27
C SER A 191 5.04 9.29 -2.54
N LEU A 192 5.79 8.58 -1.69
CA LEU A 192 5.22 7.76 -0.62
C LEU A 192 4.33 8.60 0.32
N PRO A 193 3.47 7.98 1.16
CA PRO A 193 2.63 8.73 2.09
C PRO A 193 3.41 9.67 2.99
N GLN A 194 2.86 10.86 3.26
CA GLN A 194 3.52 11.89 4.04
C GLN A 194 3.88 11.39 5.45
N TRP A 195 2.99 10.61 6.06
CA TRP A 195 3.23 10.05 7.40
C TRP A 195 4.40 9.04 7.44
N VAL A 196 4.74 8.41 6.32
CA VAL A 196 5.91 7.52 6.18
C VAL A 196 7.17 8.35 6.03
N LEU A 197 7.13 9.37 5.16
CA LEU A 197 8.23 10.29 4.95
C LEU A 197 8.60 11.02 6.26
N ASP A 198 7.61 11.35 7.09
CA ASP A 198 7.85 11.95 8.40
C ASP A 198 8.56 11.00 9.37
N ILE A 199 8.24 9.71 9.37
CA ILE A 199 8.99 8.69 10.14
C ILE A 199 10.42 8.60 9.62
N GLY A 200 10.60 8.65 8.30
CA GLY A 200 11.90 8.60 7.63
C GLY A 200 12.86 9.73 8.00
N LYS A 201 12.35 10.86 8.51
CA LYS A 201 13.19 11.96 9.03
C LYS A 201 13.92 11.56 10.31
N ASP A 202 13.25 10.80 11.18
CA ASP A 202 13.78 10.36 12.47
C ASP A 202 14.46 8.99 12.37
N ASN A 203 13.94 8.10 11.52
CA ASN A 203 14.47 6.76 11.28
C ASN A 203 14.68 6.54 9.78
N GLN A 204 15.88 6.85 9.29
CA GLN A 204 16.23 6.69 7.88
C GLN A 204 16.41 5.22 7.45
N ASP A 205 16.54 4.28 8.39
CA ASP A 205 16.77 2.87 8.08
C ASP A 205 15.51 2.15 7.56
N ILE A 206 14.38 2.86 7.50
CA ILE A 206 13.18 2.39 6.79
C ILE A 206 13.36 2.38 5.26
N PHE A 207 14.42 3.02 4.75
CA PHE A 207 14.71 3.16 3.33
C PHE A 207 15.94 2.35 2.91
N PHE A 208 16.01 1.97 1.63
CA PHE A 208 17.22 1.35 1.08
C PHE A 208 18.39 2.33 1.15
N THR A 209 19.58 1.78 1.41
CA THR A 209 20.76 2.57 1.69
C THR A 209 21.97 1.97 1.01
N ASP A 210 22.72 2.79 0.30
CA ASP A 210 23.96 2.36 -0.34
C ASP A 210 25.14 2.34 0.65
N ARG A 211 26.32 1.98 0.15
CA ARG A 211 27.54 1.94 0.96
C ARG A 211 28.00 3.32 1.46
N GLU A 212 27.68 4.38 0.73
CA GLU A 212 28.03 5.76 1.07
C GLU A 212 27.04 6.38 2.09
N GLY A 213 25.97 5.66 2.43
CA GLY A 213 24.94 6.10 3.35
C GLY A 213 23.83 6.91 2.69
N GLN A 214 23.77 6.96 1.35
CA GLN A 214 22.69 7.65 0.64
C GLN A 214 21.39 6.85 0.75
N ARG A 215 20.28 7.53 1.07
CA ARG A 215 18.97 6.92 1.29
C ARG A 215 18.10 7.04 0.05
N ASN A 216 17.53 5.92 -0.40
CA ASN A 216 16.56 5.90 -1.49
C ASN A 216 15.13 5.91 -0.93
N THR A 217 14.42 7.02 -1.12
CA THR A 217 13.06 7.23 -0.60
C THR A 217 11.96 6.77 -1.55
N GLU A 218 12.29 6.08 -2.64
CA GLU A 218 11.33 5.64 -3.65
C GLU A 218 10.43 4.53 -3.12
N CYS A 219 10.93 3.66 -2.24
CA CYS A 219 10.17 2.58 -1.63
C CYS A 219 10.74 2.23 -0.24
N LEU A 220 9.99 1.46 0.55
CA LEU A 220 10.47 0.96 1.84
C LEU A 220 11.52 -0.15 1.65
N SER A 221 12.48 -0.21 2.57
CA SER A 221 13.43 -1.32 2.66
C SER A 221 12.73 -2.59 3.11
N TRP A 222 13.04 -3.73 2.47
CA TRP A 222 12.58 -5.05 2.94
C TRP A 222 13.11 -5.39 4.34
N GLY A 223 14.14 -4.69 4.83
CA GLY A 223 14.64 -4.83 6.20
C GLY A 223 13.59 -4.55 7.28
N ILE A 224 12.53 -3.81 6.95
CA ILE A 224 11.45 -3.50 7.91
C ILE A 224 10.19 -4.36 7.75
N ASP A 225 10.24 -5.41 6.93
CA ASP A 225 9.11 -6.32 6.71
C ASP A 225 8.66 -7.06 7.97
N LYS A 226 9.55 -7.18 8.96
CA LYS A 226 9.28 -7.80 10.26
C LYS A 226 9.40 -6.83 11.44
N GLU A 227 9.72 -5.57 11.18
CA GLU A 227 10.00 -4.57 12.21
C GLU A 227 8.84 -3.59 12.35
N ARG A 228 8.35 -3.40 13.58
CA ARG A 228 7.16 -2.56 13.86
C ARG A 228 7.49 -1.06 13.95
N VAL A 229 8.15 -0.53 12.92
CA VAL A 229 8.64 0.86 12.87
C VAL A 229 7.67 1.84 12.19
N LEU A 230 6.56 1.35 11.62
CA LEU A 230 5.57 2.16 10.91
C LEU A 230 4.32 2.42 11.78
N LYS A 231 4.50 3.17 12.88
CA LYS A 231 3.46 3.44 13.90
C LYS A 231 2.84 2.15 14.47
N GLY A 232 3.71 1.19 14.81
CA GLY A 232 3.32 -0.10 15.38
C GLY A 232 3.03 -1.20 14.35
N ARG A 233 3.13 -0.91 13.04
CA ARG A 233 3.01 -1.89 11.96
C ARG A 233 4.36 -2.21 11.31
N THR A 234 4.44 -3.40 10.74
CA THR A 234 5.53 -3.84 9.85
C THR A 234 5.30 -3.37 8.40
N GLY A 235 6.33 -3.43 7.55
CA GLY A 235 6.20 -3.15 6.12
C GLY A 235 5.13 -4.03 5.44
N ILE A 236 5.16 -5.34 5.71
CA ILE A 236 4.20 -6.30 5.14
C ILE A 236 2.76 -6.01 5.59
N GLU A 237 2.54 -5.68 6.87
CA GLU A 237 1.21 -5.33 7.38
C GLU A 237 0.63 -4.10 6.67
N VAL A 238 1.47 -3.09 6.39
CA VAL A 238 1.03 -1.89 5.65
C VAL A 238 0.55 -2.24 4.25
N TYR A 239 1.31 -3.07 3.51
CA TYR A 239 0.92 -3.52 2.18
C TYR A 239 -0.35 -4.37 2.20
N PHE A 240 -0.44 -5.29 3.16
CA PHE A 240 -1.61 -6.13 3.38
C PHE A 240 -2.87 -5.30 3.65
N ASP A 241 -2.80 -4.32 4.56
CA ASP A 241 -3.94 -3.48 4.93
C ASP A 241 -4.47 -2.68 3.74
N MET A 242 -3.58 -2.11 2.92
CA MET A 242 -3.98 -1.40 1.70
C MET A 242 -4.65 -2.33 0.69
N MET A 243 -4.07 -3.50 0.40
CA MET A 243 -4.66 -4.49 -0.52
C MET A 243 -6.02 -4.99 0.00
N ARG A 244 -6.15 -5.19 1.31
CA ARG A 244 -7.42 -5.56 1.95
C ARG A 244 -8.46 -4.46 1.82
N SER A 245 -8.08 -3.21 2.01
CA SER A 245 -8.96 -2.06 1.79
C SER A 245 -9.40 -1.97 0.34
N PHE A 246 -8.49 -2.15 -0.61
CA PHE A 246 -8.81 -2.19 -2.04
C PHE A 246 -9.81 -3.29 -2.37
N ARG A 247 -9.57 -4.51 -1.90
CA ARG A 247 -10.48 -5.64 -2.12
C ARG A 247 -11.88 -5.36 -1.57
N THR A 248 -11.95 -4.78 -0.37
CA THR A 248 -13.23 -4.45 0.28
C THR A 248 -13.96 -3.34 -0.46
N GLU A 249 -13.22 -2.30 -0.86
CA GLU A 249 -13.77 -1.17 -1.58
C GLU A 249 -14.38 -1.62 -2.91
N PHE A 250 -13.65 -2.40 -3.72
CA PHE A 250 -14.01 -2.74 -5.11
C PHE A 250 -14.58 -4.15 -5.31
N ASP A 251 -15.15 -4.76 -4.27
CA ASP A 251 -15.70 -6.13 -4.34
C ASP A 251 -16.80 -6.26 -5.42
N ASP A 252 -17.55 -5.19 -5.68
CA ASP A 252 -18.51 -5.09 -6.78
C ASP A 252 -17.84 -5.30 -8.15
N LEU A 253 -16.71 -4.63 -8.39
CA LEU A 253 -15.99 -4.70 -9.67
C LEU A 253 -15.25 -6.02 -9.87
N PHE A 254 -14.82 -6.66 -8.77
CA PHE A 254 -14.30 -8.03 -8.80
C PHE A 254 -15.39 -9.04 -9.14
N THR A 255 -16.57 -8.92 -8.52
CA THR A 255 -17.71 -9.81 -8.76
C THR A 255 -18.22 -9.67 -10.21
N GLU A 256 -18.18 -8.46 -10.76
CA GLU A 256 -18.51 -8.18 -12.17
C GLU A 256 -17.45 -8.70 -13.16
N GLY A 257 -16.26 -9.10 -12.70
CA GLY A 257 -15.16 -9.54 -13.56
C GLY A 257 -14.46 -8.41 -14.32
N LEU A 258 -14.68 -7.14 -13.93
CA LEU A 258 -14.03 -5.98 -14.56
C LEU A 258 -12.52 -5.97 -14.25
N ILE A 259 -12.18 -6.20 -12.97
CA ILE A 259 -10.78 -6.29 -12.53
C ILE A 259 -10.25 -7.67 -12.91
N TYR A 260 -9.45 -7.71 -13.96
CA TYR A 260 -8.91 -8.94 -14.53
C TYR A 260 -7.63 -9.41 -13.84
N ALA A 261 -6.80 -8.45 -13.41
CA ALA A 261 -5.52 -8.75 -12.78
C ALA A 261 -5.15 -7.67 -11.76
N VAL A 262 -4.41 -8.10 -10.73
CA VAL A 262 -3.77 -7.23 -9.75
C VAL A 262 -2.27 -7.51 -9.77
N GLU A 263 -1.49 -6.50 -10.10
CA GLU A 263 -0.04 -6.50 -10.00
C GLU A 263 0.35 -5.85 -8.67
N VAL A 264 1.29 -6.46 -7.94
CA VAL A 264 1.73 -5.97 -6.64
C VAL A 264 3.14 -5.43 -6.78
N GLY A 265 3.32 -4.13 -6.52
CA GLY A 265 4.65 -3.51 -6.54
C GLY A 265 5.49 -3.99 -5.36
N LEU A 266 6.72 -4.44 -5.61
CA LEU A 266 7.57 -5.06 -4.58
C LEU A 266 8.86 -4.29 -4.28
N GLY A 267 9.05 -3.12 -4.90
CA GLY A 267 10.25 -2.31 -4.75
C GLY A 267 10.23 -1.07 -5.63
N ALA A 268 11.41 -0.53 -5.90
CA ALA A 268 11.58 0.63 -6.75
C ALA A 268 11.02 0.39 -8.15
N SER A 269 10.27 1.38 -8.65
CA SER A 269 9.53 1.34 -9.91
C SER A 269 8.50 0.20 -9.99
N GLY A 270 8.10 -0.34 -8.82
CA GLY A 270 7.18 -1.48 -8.71
C GLY A 270 7.84 -2.84 -8.86
N GLU A 271 9.11 -2.91 -9.22
CA GLU A 271 9.79 -4.19 -9.51
C GLU A 271 10.37 -4.84 -8.26
N LEU A 272 10.47 -6.17 -8.27
CA LEU A 272 11.17 -6.94 -7.24
C LEU A 272 12.69 -6.84 -7.44
N LYS A 273 13.26 -5.70 -7.05
CA LYS A 273 14.70 -5.43 -7.13
C LYS A 273 15.14 -4.44 -6.05
N TYR A 274 16.44 -4.45 -5.75
CA TYR A 274 17.06 -3.33 -5.04
C TYR A 274 17.12 -2.09 -5.96
N PRO A 275 17.04 -0.86 -5.41
CA PRO A 275 17.15 0.37 -6.19
C PRO A 275 18.62 0.70 -6.57
N SER A 276 19.29 -0.23 -7.25
CA SER A 276 20.74 -0.19 -7.46
C SER A 276 21.21 0.68 -8.63
N PHE A 277 20.29 1.28 -9.38
CA PHE A 277 20.57 2.12 -10.55
C PHE A 277 19.81 3.46 -10.47
N SER A 278 19.76 4.03 -9.27
CA SER A 278 19.10 5.32 -9.04
C SER A 278 19.83 6.45 -9.77
N GLU A 279 19.19 7.00 -10.80
CA GLU A 279 19.72 8.16 -11.52
C GLU A 279 19.79 9.42 -10.63
N ARG A 280 18.92 9.51 -9.60
CA ARG A 280 18.95 10.54 -8.56
C ARG A 280 20.22 10.48 -7.71
N MET A 281 20.82 9.30 -7.57
CA MET A 281 22.07 9.05 -6.86
C MET A 281 23.28 9.05 -7.80
N GLY A 282 23.13 9.58 -9.01
CA GLY A 282 24.23 9.76 -9.96
C GLY A 282 24.55 8.54 -10.82
N TRP A 283 23.78 7.44 -10.72
CA TRP A 283 23.93 6.34 -11.66
C TRP A 283 23.63 6.81 -13.09
N ARG A 284 24.40 6.31 -14.05
CA ARG A 284 24.19 6.53 -15.48
C ARG A 284 24.50 5.23 -16.23
N TYR A 285 23.69 4.89 -17.22
CA TYR A 285 23.94 3.74 -18.06
C TYR A 285 25.31 3.87 -18.78
N PRO A 286 26.11 2.79 -18.90
CA PRO A 286 25.88 1.40 -18.44
C PRO A 286 26.62 1.06 -17.12
N GLY A 287 26.49 1.87 -16.07
CA GLY A 287 27.14 1.63 -14.77
C GLY A 287 26.71 0.32 -14.10
N ILE A 288 27.61 -0.32 -13.33
CA ILE A 288 27.45 -1.70 -12.87
C ILE A 288 26.50 -1.92 -11.69
N VAL A 289 26.40 -1.00 -10.71
CA VAL A 289 25.38 -0.83 -9.63
C VAL A 289 25.96 0.14 -8.58
N LEU A 290 25.11 0.85 -7.82
CA LEU A 290 25.47 1.60 -6.60
C LEU A 290 25.39 0.73 -5.34
#